data_AF-G1UPK3-F1
#
_entry.id   AF-G1UPK3-F1
#
_cell.length_a   1.000
_cell.length_b   1.000
_cell.length_c   1.000
_cell.angle_alpha   90.00
_cell.angle_beta   90.00
_cell.angle_gamma   90.00
#
_symmetry.space_group_name_H-M   'P 1'
#
loop_
_entity.id
_entity.type
_entity.pdbx_description
1 polymer ?
#
loop_
_entity_poly.entity_id
_entity_poly.type
_entity_poly.pdbx_seq_one_letter_code
_entity_poly.pdbx_strand_id
1 'polypeptide(L)' 'MRGIQGRKVIIIGAVDGIPAEAARRAVEACGGEIIFVANQFFV' A
#
# COMPACT_ATOMS: atom_id res chain seq x y z
N MET A 1 8.50 6.70 14.36
CA MET A 1 7.70 5.45 14.35
C MET A 1 8.34 4.51 13.33
N ARG A 2 8.76 3.29 13.72
CA ARG A 2 9.41 2.30 12.83
C ARG A 2 8.41 1.39 12.09
N GLY A 3 7.21 1.89 11.77
CA GLY A 3 6.08 1.04 11.35
C GLY A 3 6.37 0.22 10.09
N ILE A 4 6.74 0.89 8.99
CA ILE A 4 6.92 0.27 7.67
C ILE A 4 8.22 0.65 6.96
N GLN A 5 9.10 1.41 7.63
CA GLN A 5 10.37 1.84 7.06
C GLN A 5 11.29 0.64 6.75
N GLY A 6 11.75 0.56 5.50
CA GLY A 6 12.59 -0.54 5.00
C GLY A 6 11.84 -1.86 4.80
N ARG A 7 10.51 -1.86 4.85
CA ARG A 7 9.67 -3.05 4.64
C ARG A 7 9.14 -3.09 3.21
N LYS A 8 9.03 -4.30 2.68
CA LYS A 8 8.27 -4.57 1.45
C LYS A 8 6.79 -4.61 1.77
N VAL A 9 5.97 -3.99 0.93
CA VAL A 9 4.54 -3.78 1.13
C VAL A 9 3.76 -4.30 -0.07
N ILE A 10 2.66 -4.98 0.21
CA ILE A 10 1.66 -5.40 -0.78
C ILE A 10 0.38 -4.62 -0.48
N ILE A 11 -0.19 -3.96 -1.48
CA ILE A 11 -1.48 -3.28 -1.35
C ILE A 11 -2.56 -4.21 -1.91
N ILE A 12 -3.56 -4.51 -1.10
CA ILE A 12 -4.76 -5.28 -1.50
C ILE A 12 -5.99 -4.37 -1.30
N GLY A 13 -6.95 -4.42 -2.22
CA GLY A 13 -8.17 -3.62 -2.11
C GLY A 13 -8.00 -2.18 -2.62
N ALA A 14 -7.22 -1.98 -3.68
CA ALA A 14 -6.94 -0.69 -4.32
C ALA A 14 -8.16 0.14 -4.76
N VAL A 15 -9.36 -0.43 -4.65
CA VAL A 15 -10.65 0.15 -5.09
C VAL A 15 -11.67 0.22 -3.95
N ASP A 16 -11.34 -0.21 -2.74
CA ASP A 16 -12.24 -0.28 -1.58
C ASP A 16 -12.34 1.10 -0.87
N GLY A 17 -12.54 2.16 -1.65
CA GLY A 17 -12.74 3.53 -1.15
C GLY A 17 -11.47 4.38 -1.06
N ILE A 18 -10.28 3.81 -1.23
CA ILE A 18 -9.01 4.56 -1.32
C ILE A 18 -8.29 4.17 -2.61
N PRO A 19 -8.00 5.14 -3.51
CA PRO A 19 -7.22 4.85 -4.72
C PRO A 19 -5.85 4.28 -4.36
N ALA A 20 -5.42 3.21 -5.03
CA ALA A 20 -4.09 2.61 -4.85
C ALA A 20 -2.94 3.63 -4.88
N GLU A 21 -3.04 4.65 -5.74
CA GLU A 21 -2.03 5.72 -5.82
C GLU A 21 -1.91 6.55 -4.53
N ALA A 22 -3.01 6.75 -3.80
CA ALA A 22 -2.98 7.44 -2.52
C ALA A 22 -2.31 6.58 -1.44
N ALA A 23 -2.65 5.29 -1.38
CA ALA A 23 -1.98 4.32 -0.50
C ALA A 23 -0.48 4.20 -0.83
N ARG A 24 -0.14 4.24 -2.13
CA ARG A 24 1.24 4.18 -2.61
C ARG A 24 2.08 5.32 -2.08
N ARG A 25 1.61 6.55 -2.23
CA ARG A 25 2.30 7.75 -1.74
C ARG A 25 2.50 7.71 -0.23
N ALA A 26 1.52 7.23 0.53
CA ALA A 26 1.63 7.11 1.97
C ALA A 26 2.72 6.10 2.40
N VAL A 27 2.79 4.96 1.73
CA VAL A 27 3.81 3.93 2.00
C VAL A 27 5.21 4.42 1.65
N GLU A 28 5.39 5.04 0.48
CA GLU A 28 6.67 5.61 0.05
C GLU A 28 7.14 6.72 1.00
N ALA A 29 6.24 7.63 1.42
CA ALA A 29 6.56 8.69 2.39
C ALA A 29 6.98 8.14 3.77
N CYS A 30 6.54 6.93 4.11
CA CYS A 30 6.92 6.23 5.34
C CYS A 30 8.15 5.32 5.16
N GLY A 31 8.78 5.33 3.98
CA GLY A 31 9.97 4.55 3.65
C GLY A 31 9.72 3.07 3.41
N GLY A 32 8.48 2.67 3.10
CA GLY A 32 8.17 1.32 2.62
C GLY A 32 8.38 1.20 1.10
N GLU A 33 8.64 -0.01 0.64
CA GLU A 33 8.80 -0.34 -0.78
C GLU A 33 7.60 -1.17 -1.25
N ILE A 34 6.82 -0.67 -2.20
CA ILE A 34 5.69 -1.43 -2.74
C ILE A 34 6.18 -2.38 -3.81
N ILE A 35 5.93 -3.67 -3.60
CA ILE A 35 6.37 -4.72 -4.52
C ILE A 35 5.21 -5.30 -5.34
N PHE A 36 3.96 -5.08 -4.91
CA PHE A 36 2.79 -5.59 -5.61
C PHE A 36 1.52 -4.82 -5.20
N VAL A 37 0.62 -4.62 -6.17
CA VAL A 37 -0.72 -4.05 -5.95
C VAL A 37 -1.74 -4.99 -6.57
N ALA A 38 -2.71 -5.42 -5.78
CA ALA A 38 -3.75 -6.34 -6.19
C ALA A 38 -5.14 -5.74 -5.96
N ASN A 39 -6.00 -5.85 -6.98
CA ASN A 39 -7.42 -5.59 -6.85
C ASN A 39 -8.08 -6.92 -6.45
N GLN A 40 -8.35 -7.11 -5.17
CA GLN A 40 -9.23 -8.16 -4.70
C GLN A 40 -10.39 -7.51 -3.97
N PHE A 41 -11.61 -7.77 -4.43
CA PHE A 41 -12.81 -7.49 -3.68
C PHE A 41 -12.91 -8.58 -2.60
N PHE A 42 -12.67 -8.23 -1.34
CA PHE A 42 -13.09 -9.11 -0.25
C PHE A 42 -14.61 -8.96 -0.14
N VAL A 43 -15.34 -10.03 -0.45
CA VAL A 43 -16.80 -10.14 -0.27
C VAL A 43 -17.12 -10.28 1.20
#